data_AF-A0A915N1H7-F1
#
_entry.id   AF-A0A915N1H7-F1
#
_cell.length_a   1.000
_cell.length_b   1.000
_cell.length_c   1.000
_cell.angle_alpha   90.00
_cell.angle_beta   90.00
_cell.angle_gamma   90.00
#
_symmetry.space_group_name_H-M   'P 1'
#
loop_
_entity.id
_entity.type
_entity.pdbx_description
1 polymer ?
#
loop_
_entity_poly.entity_id
_entity_poly.type
_entity_poly.pdbx_seq_one_letter_code
_entity_poly.pdbx_strand_id
1 'polypeptide(L)'
;MFEQKYMEEAQNGKIKIVDSSPECFKAMLEYFYSGEIDKKTIEKYSEDLFSVAHKYEVKQLMEICENYMSANIDAENFNERCNYAEFYCLSKLEKVENKFKKY
;
A
#
# COMPACT_ATOMS: atom_id res chain seq x y z
N MET A 1 2.54 -19.67 4.72
CA MET A 1 1.92 -18.97 3.57
C MET A 1 2.01 -19.76 2.25
N PHE A 2 3.00 -20.65 2.05
CA PHE A 2 3.17 -21.41 0.79
C PHE A 2 3.14 -22.96 0.92
N GLU A 3 2.57 -23.53 1.98
CA GLU A 3 2.58 -24.98 2.23
C GLU A 3 1.28 -25.71 1.85
N GLN A 4 0.50 -25.18 0.90
CA GLN A 4 -0.75 -25.81 0.45
C GLN A 4 -0.48 -26.74 -0.74
N LYS A 5 -0.09 -27.99 -0.48
CA LYS A 5 0.24 -29.02 -1.52
C LYS A 5 -0.86 -29.28 -2.56
N TYR A 6 -2.10 -28.86 -2.31
CA TYR A 6 -3.27 -29.14 -3.15
C TYR A 6 -3.74 -27.95 -4.00
N MET A 7 -3.07 -26.79 -3.91
CA MET A 7 -3.38 -25.63 -4.76
C MET A 7 -2.68 -25.74 -6.11
N GLU A 8 -3.37 -25.37 -7.19
CA GLU A 8 -2.82 -25.38 -8.56
C GLU A 8 -1.57 -24.50 -8.66
N GLU A 9 -1.53 -23.40 -7.92
CA GLU A 9 -0.40 -22.48 -7.85
C GLU A 9 0.84 -23.15 -7.25
N ALA A 10 0.67 -24.01 -6.24
CA ALA A 10 1.75 -24.75 -5.61
C ALA A 10 2.26 -25.90 -6.50
N GLN A 11 1.39 -26.46 -7.35
CA GLN A 11 1.74 -27.54 -8.27
C GLN A 11 2.41 -27.04 -9.56
N ASN A 12 1.93 -25.92 -10.10
CA ASN A 12 2.47 -25.32 -11.33
C ASN A 12 3.58 -24.31 -11.08
N GLY A 13 3.78 -23.86 -9.83
CA GLY A 13 4.75 -22.81 -9.48
C GLY A 13 4.42 -21.46 -10.11
N LYS A 14 3.17 -21.23 -10.50
CA LYS A 14 2.70 -20.00 -11.16
C LYS A 14 1.57 -19.39 -10.35
N ILE A 15 1.70 -18.11 -10.03
CA ILE A 15 0.67 -17.33 -9.34
C ILE A 15 0.14 -16.30 -10.33
N LYS A 16 -1.17 -16.33 -10.57
CA LYS A 16 -1.84 -15.34 -11.42
C LYS A 16 -2.36 -14.20 -10.55
N ILE A 17 -1.93 -12.99 -10.86
CA ILE A 17 -2.34 -11.78 -10.13
C ILE A 17 -3.18 -10.96 -11.10
N VAL A 18 -4.45 -10.75 -10.76
CA VAL A 18 -5.42 -10.05 -11.62
C VAL A 18 -5.84 -8.69 -11.08
N ASP A 19 -5.82 -8.50 -9.75
CA ASP A 19 -6.32 -7.27 -9.11
C ASP A 19 -5.18 -6.34 -8.66
N SER A 20 -4.06 -6.31 -9.37
CA SER A 20 -2.94 -5.44 -8.99
C SER A 20 -2.20 -4.95 -10.23
N SER A 21 -1.88 -3.64 -10.24
CA SER A 21 -1.10 -3.04 -11.30
C SER A 21 0.31 -3.65 -11.34
N PRO A 22 0.86 -3.97 -12.53
CA PRO A 22 2.18 -4.58 -12.66
C PRO A 22 3.27 -3.74 -12.00
N GLU A 23 3.17 -2.41 -12.10
CA GLU A 23 4.11 -1.49 -11.47
C GLU A 23 4.11 -1.59 -9.93
N CYS A 24 2.92 -1.65 -9.32
CA CYS A 24 2.78 -1.73 -7.87
C CYS A 24 3.26 -3.08 -7.33
N PHE A 25 2.93 -4.17 -8.04
CA PHE A 25 3.40 -5.49 -7.66
C PHE A 25 4.92 -5.61 -7.80
N LYS A 26 5.49 -5.04 -8.87
CA LYS A 26 6.94 -4.98 -9.05
C LYS A 26 7.61 -4.18 -7.92
N ALA A 27 7.05 -3.04 -7.53
CA ALA A 27 7.56 -2.24 -6.42
C ALA A 27 7.53 -3.01 -5.09
N MET A 28 6.47 -3.77 -4.83
CA MET A 28 6.40 -4.65 -3.66
C MET A 28 7.47 -5.75 -3.71
N LEU A 29 7.72 -6.35 -4.89
CA LEU A 29 8.81 -7.32 -5.04
C LEU A 29 10.18 -6.68 -4.82
N GLU A 30 10.44 -5.51 -5.40
CA GLU A 30 11.69 -4.77 -5.18
C GLU A 30 11.88 -4.48 -3.69
N TYR A 31 10.82 -4.11 -2.97
CA TYR A 31 10.87 -3.97 -1.51
C TYR A 31 11.23 -5.27 -0.79
N PHE A 32 10.68 -6.42 -1.18
CA PHE A 32 11.04 -7.69 -0.56
C PHE A 32 12.51 -8.07 -0.76
N TYR A 33 13.09 -7.73 -1.91
CA TYR A 33 14.47 -8.10 -2.24
C TYR A 33 15.51 -7.07 -1.78
N SER A 34 15.16 -5.78 -1.73
CA SER A 34 16.08 -4.71 -1.37
C SER A 34 15.85 -4.13 0.03
N GLY A 35 14.64 -4.28 0.57
CA GLY A 35 14.19 -3.57 1.77
C GLY A 35 13.86 -2.09 1.55
N GLU A 36 13.97 -1.59 0.31
CA GLU A 36 13.80 -0.18 -0.03
C GLU A 36 12.76 -0.01 -1.15
N ILE A 37 12.17 1.18 -1.24
CA ILE A 37 11.21 1.56 -2.27
C ILE A 37 11.66 2.87 -2.89
N ASP A 38 11.64 2.93 -4.21
CA ASP A 38 11.97 4.17 -4.91
C ASP A 38 10.95 5.28 -4.57
N LYS A 39 11.47 6.46 -4.23
CA LYS A 39 10.65 7.59 -3.81
C LYS A 39 9.65 8.05 -4.88
N LYS A 40 9.99 7.92 -6.16
CA LYS A 40 9.06 8.30 -7.25
C LYS A 40 7.91 7.31 -7.34
N THR A 41 8.17 6.06 -6.98
CA THR A 41 7.16 5.00 -7.00
C THR A 41 6.15 5.20 -5.87
N ILE A 42 6.60 5.50 -4.65
CA ILE A 42 5.69 5.77 -3.54
C ILE A 42 4.91 7.07 -3.75
N GLU A 43 5.54 8.10 -4.34
CA GLU A 43 4.87 9.37 -4.67
C GLU A 43 3.72 9.18 -5.65
N LYS A 44 3.95 8.39 -6.70
CA LYS A 44 2.97 8.18 -7.76
C LYS A 44 1.91 7.15 -7.43
N TYR A 45 2.25 6.15 -6.61
CA TYR A 45 1.41 4.97 -6.39
C TYR A 45 1.15 4.68 -4.90
N SER A 46 1.23 5.66 -3.99
CA SER A 46 1.12 5.40 -2.54
C SER A 46 -0.15 4.65 -2.14
N GLU A 47 -1.27 4.94 -2.79
CA GLU A 47 -2.57 4.32 -2.51
C GLU A 47 -2.61 2.89 -3.05
N ASP A 48 -2.32 2.70 -4.34
CA ASP A 48 -2.26 1.37 -4.95
C ASP A 48 -1.23 0.46 -4.25
N LEU A 49 -0.07 1.00 -3.89
CA LEU A 49 0.97 0.27 -3.17
C LEU A 49 0.49 -0.12 -1.78
N PHE A 50 -0.24 0.75 -1.08
CA PHE A 50 -0.90 0.40 0.18
C PHE A 50 -1.93 -0.70 -0.02
N SER A 51 -2.77 -0.61 -1.06
CA SER A 51 -3.78 -1.63 -1.37
C SER A 51 -3.16 -3.01 -1.61
N VAL A 52 -2.07 -3.07 -2.39
CA VAL A 52 -1.32 -4.32 -2.63
C VAL A 52 -0.67 -4.79 -1.32
N ALA A 53 -0.02 -3.90 -0.57
CA ALA A 53 0.59 -4.24 0.71
C ALA A 53 -0.44 -4.80 1.71
N HIS A 54 -1.63 -4.23 1.76
CA HIS A 54 -2.74 -4.69 2.59
C HIS A 54 -3.23 -6.07 2.13
N LYS A 55 -3.40 -6.29 0.82
CA LYS A 55 -3.83 -7.58 0.25
C LYS A 55 -2.87 -8.73 0.59
N TYR A 56 -1.56 -8.45 0.56
CA TYR A 56 -0.52 -9.43 0.86
C TYR A 56 -0.01 -9.36 2.32
N GLU A 57 -0.70 -8.59 3.18
CA GLU A 57 -0.42 -8.42 4.62
C GLU A 57 1.03 -7.99 4.95
N VAL A 58 1.62 -7.15 4.11
CA VAL A 58 2.98 -6.61 4.25
C VAL A 58 2.97 -5.38 5.16
N LYS A 59 2.90 -5.60 6.47
CA LYS A 59 2.73 -4.52 7.49
C LYS A 59 3.74 -3.38 7.37
N GLN A 60 5.02 -3.69 7.13
CA GLN A 60 6.06 -2.65 7.02
C GLN A 60 5.81 -1.73 5.81
N LEU A 61 5.42 -2.32 4.68
CA LEU A 61 5.10 -1.57 3.46
C LEU A 61 3.84 -0.71 3.66
N MET A 62 2.84 -1.24 4.36
CA MET A 62 1.64 -0.48 4.75
C MET A 62 2.00 0.74 5.59
N GLU A 63 2.84 0.58 6.62
CA GLU A 63 3.29 1.71 7.44
C GLU A 63 4.08 2.74 6.66
N ILE A 64 4.96 2.31 5.74
CA ILE A 64 5.74 3.23 4.90
C ILE A 64 4.79 4.06 4.03
N CYS A 65 3.80 3.42 3.40
CA CYS A 65 2.81 4.11 2.59
C CYS A 65 1.96 5.06 3.46
N GLU A 66 1.43 4.60 4.59
CA GLU A 66 0.63 5.44 5.50
C GLU A 66 1.39 6.67 6.01
N ASN A 67 2.69 6.53 6.30
CA ASN A 67 3.55 7.64 6.72
C ASN A 67 3.87 8.62 5.57
N TYR A 68 3.88 8.16 4.31
CA TYR A 68 4.14 8.99 3.13
C TYR A 68 2.91 9.75 2.65
N MET A 69 1.76 9.07 2.61
CA MET A 69 0.45 9.69 2.89
C MET A 69 0.55 10.38 4.26
N SER A 70 -0.38 11.09 4.87
CA SER A 70 -0.11 11.81 6.16
C SER A 70 0.93 12.96 6.05
N ALA A 71 2.18 12.71 5.65
CA ALA A 71 3.21 13.74 5.43
C ALA A 71 2.92 14.60 4.19
N ASN A 72 2.33 14.05 3.14
CA ASN A 72 1.99 14.76 1.90
C ASN A 72 0.47 14.99 1.77
N ILE A 73 -0.15 15.56 2.80
CA ILE A 73 -1.54 16.02 2.73
C ILE A 73 -1.57 17.46 2.20
N ASP A 74 -2.39 17.69 1.18
CA ASP A 74 -2.65 18.99 0.58
C ASP A 74 -4.16 19.18 0.38
N ALA A 75 -4.61 20.43 0.21
CA ALA A 75 -6.04 20.75 0.07
C ALA A 75 -6.70 20.02 -1.12
N GLU A 76 -5.96 19.70 -2.17
CA GLU A 76 -6.46 18.99 -3.34
C GLU A 76 -6.64 17.47 -3.08
N ASN A 77 -5.69 16.84 -2.39
CA ASN A 77 -5.72 15.39 -2.12
C ASN A 77 -6.43 15.03 -0.79
N PHE A 78 -6.80 16.04 0.00
CA PHE A 78 -7.36 15.86 1.34
C PHE A 78 -8.62 14.98 1.37
N ASN A 79 -9.56 15.22 0.46
CA ASN A 79 -10.82 14.46 0.43
C ASN A 79 -10.60 12.99 0.04
N GLU A 80 -9.73 12.74 -0.93
CA GLU A 80 -9.41 11.38 -1.37
C GLU A 80 -8.73 10.61 -0.24
N ARG A 81 -7.75 11.24 0.44
CA ARG A 81 -7.09 10.65 1.60
C ARG A 81 -8.04 10.38 2.77
N CYS A 82 -9.00 11.26 3.05
CA CYS A 82 -10.00 11.04 4.11
C CYS A 82 -10.82 9.78 3.84
N ASN A 83 -11.36 9.66 2.63
CA ASN A 83 -12.13 8.48 2.23
C ASN A 83 -11.28 7.21 2.34
N TYR A 84 -10.00 7.29 1.95
CA TYR A 84 -9.06 6.18 2.03
C TYR A 84 -8.75 5.79 3.49
N ALA A 85 -8.56 6.78 4.36
CA ALA A 85 -8.32 6.59 5.79
C ALA A 85 -9.49 5.89 6.47
N GLU A 86 -10.73 6.31 6.15
CA GLU A 86 -11.96 5.70 6.65
C GLU A 86 -12.16 4.27 6.13
N PHE A 87 -11.83 4.01 4.85
CA PHE A 87 -12.00 2.69 4.26
C PHE A 87 -11.02 1.65 4.83
N TYR A 88 -9.77 2.04 5.08
CA TYR A 88 -8.71 1.14 5.56
C TYR A 88 -8.41 1.29 7.07
N CYS A 89 -9.17 2.12 7.81
CA CYS A 89 -8.96 2.42 9.22
C CYS A 89 -7.52 2.86 9.57
N LEU A 90 -6.99 3.82 8.80
CA LEU A 90 -5.59 4.28 8.91
C LEU A 90 -5.41 5.30 10.05
N SER A 91 -5.08 4.79 11.23
CA SER A 91 -5.02 5.59 12.45
C SER A 91 -3.99 6.74 12.45
N LYS A 92 -2.92 6.66 11.66
CA LYS A 92 -1.95 7.77 11.56
C LYS A 92 -2.45 8.84 10.61
N LEU A 93 -3.04 8.43 9.49
CA LEU A 93 -3.60 9.33 8.48
C LEU A 93 -4.76 10.15 9.07
N GLU A 94 -5.70 9.50 9.77
CA GLU A 94 -6.82 10.15 10.45
C GLU A 94 -6.38 11.22 11.47
N LYS A 95 -5.27 10.99 12.19
CA LYS A 95 -4.75 11.96 13.16
C LYS A 95 -4.22 13.21 12.50
N VAL A 96 -3.60 13.09 11.33
CA VAL A 96 -3.10 14.26 10.59
C VAL A 96 -4.26 15.02 9.96
N GLU A 97 -5.24 14.32 9.41
CA GLU A 97 -6.44 14.95 8.84
C GLU A 97 -7.23 15.76 9.87
N ASN A 98 -7.41 15.21 11.06
CA ASN A 98 -8.07 15.92 12.16
C ASN A 98 -7.29 17.15 12.65
N LYS A 99 -5.98 17.19 12.45
CA LYS A 99 -5.19 18.42 12.67
C LYS A 99 -5.40 19.42 11.53
N PHE A 100 -5.43 18.96 10.29
CA PHE A 100 -5.64 19.82 9.12
C PHE A 100 -7.02 20.50 9.15
N LYS A 101 -8.10 19.79 9.53
CA LYS A 101 -9.46 20.35 9.69
C LYS A 101 -9.59 21.42 10.79
N LYS A 102 -8.59 21.59 11.66
CA LYS A 102 -8.62 22.55 12.78
C LYS A 102 -7.97 23.91 12.45
N TYR A 103 -7.34 24.04 11.29
CA TYR A 103 -6.78 25.29 10.76
C TYR A 103 -7.70 25.88 9.70
#